data_AF-A0A1V5HUD3-F1
#
_entry.id   AF-A0A1V5HUD3-F1
#
_cell.length_a   1.000
_cell.length_b   1.000
_cell.length_c   1.000
_cell.angle_alpha   90.00
_cell.angle_beta   90.00
_cell.angle_gamma   90.00
#
_symmetry.space_group_name_H-M   'P 1'
#
loop_
_entity.id
_entity.type
_entity.pdbx_description
1 polymer ?
#
loop_
_entity_poly.entity_id
_entity_poly.type
_entity_poly.pdbx_seq_one_letter_code
_entity_poly.pdbx_strand_id
1 'polypeptide(L)' 'MKEIPAFREAAERATVTVMPAEEYYGNGYDDMQNRVPSIEAIGEALGWKPVVPLREAVARTIASYPQARR' A
#
# COMPACT_ATOMS: atom_id res chain seq x y z
N MET A 1 10.56 -0.46 -4.64
CA MET A 1 10.88 -1.81 -5.17
C MET A 1 12.25 -1.87 -5.84
N LYS A 2 12.62 -0.92 -6.71
CA LYS A 2 13.95 -0.93 -7.38
C LYS A 2 15.14 -0.96 -6.42
N GLU A 3 15.02 -0.28 -5.27
CA GLU A 3 16.03 -0.29 -4.21
C GLU A 3 16.13 -1.61 -3.43
N ILE A 4 15.23 -2.57 -3.65
CA ILE A 4 15.27 -3.88 -3.00
C ILE A 4 15.83 -4.88 -4.02
N PRO A 5 17.06 -5.39 -3.84
CA PRO A 5 17.74 -6.20 -4.86
C PRO A 5 16.90 -7.37 -5.39
N ALA A 6 16.19 -8.07 -4.50
CA ALA A 6 15.35 -9.22 -4.87
C ALA A 6 14.20 -8.87 -5.82
N PHE A 7 13.74 -7.62 -5.84
CA PHE A 7 12.61 -7.16 -6.67
C PHE A 7 13.03 -6.20 -7.79
N ARG A 8 14.31 -5.85 -7.90
CA ARG A 8 14.80 -4.84 -8.86
C ARG A 8 14.39 -5.18 -10.30
N GLU A 9 14.74 -6.38 -10.75
CA GLU A 9 14.48 -6.84 -12.11
C GLU A 9 12.98 -6.86 -12.44
N ALA A 10 12.17 -7.40 -11.53
CA ALA A 10 10.71 -7.41 -11.67
C ALA A 10 10.14 -5.98 -11.71
N ALA A 11 10.64 -5.08 -10.87
CA ALA A 11 10.20 -3.69 -10.81
C ALA A 11 10.64 -2.86 -12.03
N GLU A 12 11.73 -3.22 -12.70
CA GLU A 12 12.19 -2.57 -13.93
C GLU A 12 11.36 -3.01 -15.14
N ARG A 13 10.89 -4.27 -15.16
CA ARG A 13 10.03 -4.79 -16.24
C ARG A 13 8.54 -4.49 -16.07
N ALA A 14 8.10 -4.13 -14.88
CA ALA A 14 6.69 -3.89 -14.60
C ALA A 14 6.16 -2.71 -15.42
N THR A 15 5.04 -2.94 -16.11
CA THR A 15 4.28 -1.90 -16.80
C THR A 15 3.08 -1.48 -15.94
N VAL A 16 2.74 -0.19 -15.98
CA VAL A 16 1.55 0.35 -15.30
C VAL A 16 0.53 0.70 -16.36
N THR A 17 -0.66 0.12 -16.23
CA THR A 17 -1.80 0.38 -17.12
C THR A 17 -2.97 0.90 -16.29
N VAL A 18 -3.77 1.79 -16.87
CA VAL A 18 -5.00 2.28 -16.25
C VAL A 18 -6.17 1.44 -16.75
N MET A 19 -6.95 0.89 -15.82
CA MET A 19 -8.16 0.12 -16.12
C MET A 19 -9.31 0.70 -15.30
N PRO A 20 -10.47 1.00 -15.92
CA PRO A 20 -11.66 1.42 -15.20
C PRO A 20 -12.08 0.38 -14.15
N ALA A 21 -12.59 0.85 -13.01
CA ALA A 21 -13.02 -0.03 -11.94
C ALA A 21 -14.19 -0.93 -12.38
N GLU A 22 -15.08 -0.43 -13.22
CA GLU A 22 -16.20 -1.17 -13.79
C GLU A 22 -15.74 -2.27 -14.75
N GLU A 23 -14.62 -2.09 -15.44
CA GLU A 23 -14.03 -3.10 -16.30
C GLU A 23 -13.34 -4.20 -15.47
N TYR A 24 -12.64 -3.82 -14.40
CA TYR A 24 -11.91 -4.75 -13.54
C TYR A 24 -12.82 -5.52 -12.56
N TYR A 25 -13.74 -4.81 -11.89
CA TYR A 25 -14.62 -5.35 -10.85
C TYR A 25 -16.04 -5.65 -11.33
N GLY A 26 -16.46 -5.12 -12.48
CA GLY A 26 -17.80 -5.28 -13.04
C GLY A 26 -18.77 -4.16 -12.68
N ASN A 27 -19.92 -4.17 -13.36
CA ASN A 27 -20.99 -3.19 -13.13
C ASN A 27 -21.57 -3.31 -11.72
N GLY A 28 -21.79 -2.16 -11.07
CA GLY A 28 -22.31 -2.08 -9.70
C GLY A 28 -21.23 -2.08 -8.61
N TYR A 29 -19.95 -2.11 -8.98
CA TYR A 29 -18.88 -1.80 -8.03
C TYR A 29 -18.93 -0.32 -7.63
N ASP A 30 -18.93 -0.07 -6.33
CA ASP A 30 -18.91 1.27 -5.75
C ASP A 30 -17.83 1.32 -4.67
N ASP A 31 -17.05 2.40 -4.65
CA ASP A 31 -15.99 2.60 -3.66
C ASP A 31 -15.89 4.08 -3.25
N MET A 32 -15.51 4.27 -1.99
CA MET A 32 -15.29 5.60 -1.42
C MET A 32 -14.06 6.24 -2.06
N GLN A 33 -14.25 7.41 -2.67
CA GLN A 33 -13.17 8.17 -3.30
C GLN A 33 -12.03 8.53 -2.34
N ASN A 34 -12.37 8.85 -1.08
CA ASN A 34 -11.38 9.26 -0.08
C ASN A 34 -11.68 8.61 1.27
N ARG A 35 -10.60 8.24 1.97
CA ARG A 35 -10.65 7.73 3.34
C ARG A 35 -9.60 8.45 4.18
N VAL A 36 -10.01 9.51 4.86
CA VAL A 36 -9.15 10.31 5.74
C VAL A 36 -9.74 10.24 7.16
N PRO A 37 -9.28 9.31 8.02
CA PRO A 37 -9.83 9.17 9.36
C PRO A 37 -9.38 10.33 10.25
N SER A 38 -10.29 10.85 11.08
CA SER A 38 -9.89 11.67 12.23
C SER A 38 -9.18 10.79 13.26
N ILE A 39 -8.09 11.30 13.84
CA ILE A 39 -7.34 10.63 14.91
C ILE A 39 -7.54 11.31 16.27
N GLU A 40 -8.44 12.29 16.35
CA GLU A 40 -8.66 13.10 17.56
C GLU A 40 -9.08 12.21 18.74
N ALA A 41 -10.12 11.38 18.56
CA ALA A 41 -10.66 10.55 19.63
C ALA A 41 -9.63 9.58 20.23
N ILE A 42 -8.82 8.92 19.39
CA ILE A 42 -7.79 7.99 19.86
C ILE A 42 -6.58 8.73 20.46
N GLY A 43 -6.28 9.94 19.96
CA GLY A 43 -5.28 10.84 20.52
C GLY A 43 -5.65 11.31 21.93
N GLU A 44 -6.91 11.72 22.14
CA GLU A 44 -7.42 12.15 23.44
C GLU A 44 -7.50 10.99 24.44
N ALA A 45 -8.00 9.83 24.00
CA ALA A 45 -8.21 8.69 24.90
C ALA A 45 -6.91 7.98 25.29
N LEU A 46 -5.96 7.86 24.35
CA LEU A 46 -4.78 6.99 24.51
C LEU A 46 -3.44 7.69 24.28
N GLY A 47 -3.42 8.98 23.90
CA GLY A 47 -2.20 9.66 23.48
C GLY A 47 -1.58 9.09 22.20
N TRP A 48 -2.36 8.32 21.43
CA TRP A 48 -1.84 7.61 20.27
C TRP A 48 -1.65 8.56 19.09
N LYS A 49 -0.56 8.32 18.34
CA LYS A 49 -0.29 8.99 17.06
C LYS A 49 0.48 8.05 16.12
N PRO A 50 0.28 8.14 14.80
CA PRO A 50 1.11 7.43 13.85
C PRO A 50 2.54 8.00 13.87
N VAL A 51 3.54 7.12 13.97
CA VAL A 51 4.96 7.50 14.02
C VAL A 51 5.78 6.98 12.84
N VAL A 52 5.19 6.09 12.03
CA VAL A 52 5.86 5.48 10.87
C VAL A 52 5.27 6.05 9.58
N PRO A 53 6.07 6.73 8.73
CA PRO A 53 5.60 7.21 7.43
C PRO A 53 5.26 6.06 6.47
N LEU A 54 4.33 6.30 5.53
CA LEU A 54 3.87 5.28 4.58
C LEU A 54 5.01 4.62 3.80
N ARG A 55 5.98 5.41 3.31
CA ARG A 55 7.13 4.87 2.55
C ARG A 55 7.93 3.87 3.38
N GLU A 56 8.14 4.19 4.65
CA GLU A 56 8.87 3.32 5.57
C GLU A 56 8.05 2.08 5.93
N ALA A 57 6.75 2.25 6.21
CA ALA A 57 5.84 1.13 6.49
C ALA A 57 5.84 0.13 5.33
N VAL A 58 5.71 0.59 4.08
CA VAL A 58 5.75 -0.26 2.87
C VAL A 58 7.10 -0.98 2.76
N ALA A 59 8.22 -0.28 2.94
CA ALA A 59 9.55 -0.90 2.88
C ALA A 59 9.73 -2.01 3.93
N ARG A 60 9.31 -1.76 5.18
CA ARG A 60 9.34 -2.75 6.27
C ARG A 60 8.47 -3.97 5.95
N THR A 61 7.25 -3.75 5.44
CA THR A 61 6.34 -4.83 5.05
C THR A 61 6.94 -5.70 3.95
N ILE A 62 7.52 -5.11 2.91
CA ILE A 62 8.14 -5.90 1.83
C ILE A 62 9.36 -6.69 2.36
N ALA A 63 10.18 -6.06 3.21
CA ALA A 63 11.33 -6.72 3.80
C ALA A 63 10.96 -7.92 4.70
N SER A 64 9.74 -7.96 5.26
CA SER A 64 9.27 -9.07 6.08
C SER A 64 8.74 -10.26 5.28
N TYR A 65 8.52 -10.12 3.96
CA TYR A 65 8.10 -11.26 3.15
C TYR A 65 9.26 -12.27 3.07
N PRO A 66 9.02 -13.54 3.43
CA PRO A 66 10.02 -14.59 3.19
C PRO A 66 10.29 -14.59 1.69
N GLN A 67 11.56 -14.46 1.30
CA GLN A 67 11.90 -14.52 -0.12
C GLN A 67 11.41 -15.88 -0.63
N ALA A 68 10.41 -15.85 -1.51
CA ALA A 68 9.92 -17.05 -2.16
C ALA A 68 11.15 -17.70 -2.78
N ARG A 69 11.58 -18.82 -2.18
CA ARG A 69 12.59 -19.68 -2.78
C ARG A 69 12.12 -19.94 -4.20
N ARG A 70 12.95 -19.54 -5.17
CA ARG A 70 12.84 -20.05 -6.53
C ARG A 70 12.88 -21.57 -6.50
#